data_AF-A0A356L7U6-F1
#
_entry.id   AF-A0A356L7U6-F1
#
_cell.length_a   1.000
_cell.length_b   1.000
_cell.length_c   1.000
_cell.angle_alpha   90.00
_cell.angle_beta   90.00
_cell.angle_gamma   90.00
#
_symmetry.space_group_name_H-M   'P 1'
#
loop_
_entity.id
_entity.type
_entity.pdbx_description
1 polymer ?
#
loop_
_entity_poly.entity_id
_entity_poly.type
_entity_poly.pdbx_seq_one_letter_code
_entity_poly.pdbx_strand_id
1 'polypeptide(L)'
;MAKLTENLVREISSIRGEPAWLTDWRVAAFHAWTQMREPHWAEFEYAPIDYDALNYYNEPTPIDNSDLRDTYDKMGLPESEKRALMGMATDTVIDSRSVHTSYTAELEKLGIIFLPFSDAVKKYPELVKKYLGHVVPATDNFFAALNAAVFSDGTFVYVPPHTKCPIDLASYFRIETAKIGQFERTLIIADCGAELSYMEGCSAPRRPNHQLHSGVVEIIALDDARVKYATVQNWYAGTPAHGKNVGGILNFVTKRG
;
A
#
# COMPACT_ATOMS: atom_id res chain seq x y z
N MET A 1 -8.39 22.26 -7.58
CA MET A 1 -7.57 21.12 -7.13
C MET A 1 -7.10 21.48 -5.73
N ALA A 2 -7.25 20.57 -4.76
CA ALA A 2 -6.98 20.86 -3.36
C ALA A 2 -5.47 20.83 -3.09
N LYS A 3 -4.93 21.97 -2.67
CA LYS A 3 -3.57 22.12 -2.14
C LYS A 3 -3.34 21.12 -1.00
N LEU A 4 -2.14 20.53 -0.88
CA LEU A 4 -1.85 19.71 0.30
C LEU A 4 -1.80 20.61 1.55
N THR A 5 -2.77 20.43 2.42
CA THR A 5 -2.96 21.24 3.63
C THR A 5 -3.37 20.35 4.79
N GLU A 6 -3.21 20.85 6.02
CA GLU A 6 -3.72 20.15 7.20
C GLU A 6 -5.23 19.85 7.08
N ASN A 7 -6.01 20.80 6.53
CA ASN A 7 -7.44 20.60 6.30
C ASN A 7 -7.71 19.43 5.36
N LEU A 8 -6.95 19.29 4.27
CA LEU A 8 -7.06 18.14 3.37
C LEU A 8 -6.72 16.83 4.09
N VAL A 9 -5.67 16.81 4.91
CA VAL A 9 -5.28 15.62 5.70
C VAL A 9 -6.41 15.21 6.67
N ARG A 10 -7.02 16.18 7.34
CA ARG A 10 -8.18 15.95 8.21
C ARG A 10 -9.41 15.50 7.43
N GLU A 11 -9.63 16.06 6.24
CA GLU A 11 -10.72 15.67 5.34
C GLU A 11 -10.56 14.21 4.88
N ILE A 12 -9.35 13.80 4.46
CA ILE A 12 -9.04 12.39 4.11
C ILE A 12 -9.39 11.46 5.28
N SER A 13 -8.92 11.78 6.48
CA SER A 13 -9.23 11.00 7.68
C SER A 13 -10.75 10.93 7.97
N SER A 14 -11.44 12.07 7.86
CA SER A 14 -12.88 12.18 8.10
C SER A 14 -13.70 11.37 7.11
N ILE A 15 -13.38 11.44 5.82
CA ILE A 15 -14.07 10.68 4.77
C ILE A 15 -13.92 9.16 5.02
N ARG A 16 -12.76 8.75 5.51
CA ARG A 16 -12.48 7.34 5.81
C ARG A 16 -13.07 6.89 7.15
N GLY A 17 -13.53 7.80 8.00
CA GLY A 17 -14.05 7.48 9.33
C GLY A 17 -12.97 6.89 10.24
N GLU A 18 -11.78 7.48 10.22
CA GLU A 18 -10.65 7.05 11.04
C GLU A 18 -10.77 7.52 12.50
N PRO A 19 -10.17 6.80 13.46
CA PRO A 19 -10.13 7.24 14.85
C PRO A 19 -9.28 8.51 15.02
N ALA A 20 -9.61 9.30 16.05
CA ALA A 20 -8.96 10.59 16.32
C ALA A 20 -7.42 10.48 16.40
N TRP A 21 -6.91 9.42 17.05
CA TRP A 21 -5.47 9.22 17.19
C TRP A 21 -4.75 9.09 15.85
N LEU A 22 -5.38 8.49 14.83
CA LEU A 22 -4.78 8.34 13.51
C LEU A 22 -4.81 9.67 12.76
N THR A 23 -5.89 10.44 12.92
CA THR A 23 -5.96 11.82 12.40
C THR A 23 -4.82 12.66 12.95
N ASP A 24 -4.60 12.62 14.26
CA ASP A 24 -3.55 13.40 14.92
C ASP A 24 -2.16 12.94 14.46
N TRP A 25 -1.96 11.63 14.28
CA TRP A 25 -0.73 11.06 13.74
C TRP A 25 -0.45 11.54 12.31
N ARG A 26 -1.46 11.56 11.44
CA ARG A 26 -1.36 12.07 10.06
C ARG A 26 -1.04 13.57 10.03
N VAL A 27 -1.70 14.37 10.88
CA VAL A 27 -1.47 15.82 10.98
C VAL A 27 -0.06 16.11 11.48
N ALA A 28 0.42 15.37 12.48
CA ALA A 28 1.81 15.48 12.94
C ALA A 28 2.81 15.13 11.82
N ALA A 29 2.53 14.09 11.04
CA ALA A 29 3.34 13.71 9.88
C ALA A 29 3.38 14.82 8.83
N PHE A 30 2.24 15.43 8.52
CA PHE A 30 2.15 16.57 7.60
C PHE A 30 2.99 17.76 8.08
N HIS A 31 2.88 18.15 9.36
CA HIS A 31 3.69 19.24 9.88
C HIS A 31 5.18 18.94 9.83
N ALA A 32 5.59 17.73 10.21
CA ALA A 32 6.98 17.30 10.10
C ALA A 32 7.47 17.38 8.65
N TRP A 33 6.68 16.85 7.70
CA TRP A 33 6.98 16.88 6.27
C TRP A 33 7.20 18.30 5.74
N THR A 34 6.38 19.29 6.14
CA THR A 34 6.56 20.69 5.69
C THR A 34 7.86 21.34 6.14
N GLN A 35 8.53 20.79 7.16
CA GLN A 35 9.83 21.25 7.63
C GLN A 35 11.00 20.49 7.00
N MET A 36 10.73 19.40 6.27
CA MET A 36 11.74 18.60 5.60
C MET A 36 12.10 19.17 4.23
N ARG A 37 13.30 18.84 3.78
CA ARG A 37 13.75 19.11 2.40
C ARG A 37 13.65 17.84 1.58
N GLU A 38 13.13 17.95 0.37
CA GLU A 38 13.10 16.83 -0.57
C GLU A 38 14.54 16.38 -0.89
N PRO A 39 14.84 15.07 -0.78
CA PRO A 39 16.18 14.58 -1.03
C PRO A 39 16.48 14.51 -2.53
N HIS A 40 17.56 15.18 -2.96
CA HIS A 40 18.08 15.14 -4.34
C HIS A 40 19.52 14.61 -4.42
N TRP A 41 19.92 13.75 -3.49
CA TRP A 41 21.28 13.19 -3.43
C TRP A 41 21.48 11.95 -4.31
N ALA A 42 20.40 11.38 -4.87
CA ALA A 42 20.48 10.18 -5.70
C ALA A 42 20.93 10.51 -7.14
N GLU A 43 21.54 9.54 -7.83
CA GLU A 43 22.12 9.65 -9.18
C GLU A 43 21.09 9.81 -10.32
N PHE A 44 19.84 10.14 -10.00
CA PHE A 44 18.78 10.34 -11.00
C PHE A 44 18.11 11.70 -10.82
N GLU A 45 17.84 12.34 -11.95
CA GLU A 45 17.11 13.61 -11.99
C GLU A 45 15.66 13.38 -12.41
N TYR A 46 14.75 14.10 -11.77
CA TYR A 46 13.35 14.16 -12.16
C TYR A 46 12.87 15.61 -12.08
N ALA A 47 11.84 15.93 -12.86
CA ALA A 47 11.23 17.26 -12.78
C ALA A 47 10.63 17.47 -11.38
N PRO A 48 10.70 18.70 -10.81
CA PRO A 48 10.09 19.00 -9.52
C PRO A 48 8.65 18.50 -9.45
N ILE A 49 8.32 17.83 -8.36
CA ILE A 49 6.97 17.30 -8.13
C ILE A 49 6.10 18.46 -7.65
N ASP A 50 5.00 18.72 -8.36
CA ASP A 50 3.96 19.63 -7.89
C ASP A 50 3.04 18.89 -6.91
N TYR A 51 3.41 18.91 -5.62
CA TYR A 51 2.64 18.28 -4.56
C TYR A 51 1.23 18.85 -4.40
N ASP A 52 0.97 20.09 -4.85
CA ASP A 52 -0.36 20.69 -4.75
C ASP A 52 -1.28 20.27 -5.91
N ALA A 53 -0.71 19.74 -7.00
CA ALA A 53 -1.44 19.23 -8.16
C ALA A 53 -1.75 17.72 -8.08
N LEU A 54 -1.20 17.02 -7.08
CA LEU A 54 -1.45 15.59 -6.88
C LEU A 54 -2.88 15.34 -6.38
N ASN A 55 -3.49 14.26 -6.86
CA ASN A 55 -4.69 13.74 -6.24
C ASN A 55 -4.33 12.78 -5.09
N TYR A 56 -4.67 13.18 -3.86
CA TYR A 56 -4.39 12.44 -2.62
C TYR A 56 -5.53 11.53 -2.16
N TYR A 57 -6.72 11.72 -2.73
CA TYR A 57 -7.89 10.92 -2.39
C TYR A 57 -8.57 10.42 -3.66
N ASN A 58 -8.79 9.11 -3.72
CA ASN A 58 -9.64 8.52 -4.73
C ASN A 58 -10.64 7.61 -4.04
N GLU A 59 -11.91 7.86 -4.28
CA GLU A 59 -12.96 6.98 -3.78
C GLU A 59 -12.86 5.64 -4.54
N PRO A 60 -12.77 4.49 -3.84
CA PRO A 60 -12.75 3.20 -4.51
C PRO A 60 -14.05 3.02 -5.29
N THR A 61 -13.96 2.72 -6.59
CA THR A 61 -15.14 2.26 -7.32
C THR A 61 -15.38 0.79 -6.95
N PRO A 62 -16.59 0.39 -6.51
CA PRO A 62 -16.87 -1.01 -6.21
C PRO A 62 -16.66 -1.87 -7.46
N ILE A 63 -15.74 -2.83 -7.39
CA ILE A 63 -15.56 -3.85 -8.43
C ILE A 63 -16.40 -5.06 -8.04
N ASP A 64 -17.28 -5.51 -8.92
CA ASP A 64 -18.02 -6.77 -8.75
C ASP A 64 -17.06 -7.96 -8.94
N ASN A 65 -16.78 -8.64 -7.84
CA ASN A 65 -15.78 -9.72 -7.74
C ASN A 65 -16.41 -11.12 -7.73
N SER A 66 -17.61 -11.27 -8.31
CA SER A 66 -18.32 -12.55 -8.37
C SER A 66 -17.64 -13.61 -9.26
N ASP A 67 -16.82 -13.20 -10.23
CA ASP A 67 -16.01 -14.10 -11.05
C ASP A 67 -14.61 -13.50 -11.27
N LEU A 68 -13.59 -14.15 -10.69
CA LEU A 68 -12.19 -13.73 -10.79
C LEU A 68 -11.70 -13.59 -12.23
N ARG A 69 -12.19 -14.41 -13.16
CA ARG A 69 -11.80 -14.31 -14.58
C ARG A 69 -12.38 -13.05 -15.21
N ASP A 70 -13.65 -12.79 -14.95
CA ASP A 70 -14.33 -11.54 -15.35
C ASP A 70 -13.70 -10.32 -14.67
N THR A 71 -13.23 -10.44 -13.42
CA THR A 71 -12.47 -9.40 -12.73
C THR A 71 -11.15 -9.12 -13.46
N TYR A 72 -10.37 -10.15 -13.80
CA TYR A 72 -9.11 -9.98 -14.55
C TYR A 72 -9.33 -9.47 -15.98
N ASP A 73 -10.46 -9.84 -16.61
CA ASP A 73 -10.85 -9.38 -17.95
C ASP A 73 -11.34 -7.92 -17.92
N LYS A 74 -12.16 -7.53 -16.92
CA LYS A 74 -12.56 -6.14 -16.67
C LYS A 74 -11.39 -5.26 -16.27
N MET A 75 -10.38 -5.82 -15.60
CA MET A 75 -9.11 -5.14 -15.36
C MET A 75 -8.36 -4.87 -16.68
N GLY A 76 -8.56 -5.62 -17.77
CA GLY A 76 -7.86 -5.34 -19.03
C GLY A 76 -6.34 -5.52 -18.93
N LEU A 77 -5.91 -6.52 -18.16
CA LEU A 77 -4.51 -6.91 -18.01
C LEU A 77 -4.01 -7.61 -19.29
N PRO A 78 -2.72 -7.49 -19.66
CA PRO A 78 -2.11 -8.37 -20.65
C PRO A 78 -2.23 -9.84 -20.24
N GLU A 79 -2.41 -10.75 -21.20
CA GLU A 79 -2.55 -12.19 -20.94
C GLU A 79 -1.41 -12.81 -20.13
N SER A 80 -0.19 -12.28 -20.26
CA SER A 80 0.96 -12.70 -19.45
C SER A 80 0.79 -12.38 -17.96
N GLU A 81 0.19 -11.23 -17.65
CA GLU A 81 -0.06 -10.75 -16.30
C GLU A 81 -1.27 -11.48 -15.69
N LYS A 82 -2.32 -11.73 -16.50
CA LYS A 82 -3.42 -12.62 -16.10
C LYS A 82 -2.93 -14.01 -15.75
N ARG A 83 -2.05 -14.62 -16.56
CA ARG A 83 -1.46 -15.93 -16.25
C ARG A 83 -0.59 -15.92 -15.01
N ALA A 84 0.19 -14.87 -14.79
CA ALA A 84 0.98 -14.72 -13.57
C ALA A 84 0.07 -14.64 -12.33
N LEU A 85 -0.99 -13.82 -12.39
CA LEU A 85 -1.96 -13.66 -11.30
C LEU A 85 -2.79 -14.92 -11.08
N MET A 86 -3.24 -15.59 -12.15
CA MET A 86 -3.93 -16.88 -12.06
C MET A 86 -3.04 -18.00 -11.52
N GLY A 87 -1.74 -17.99 -11.84
CA GLY A 87 -0.76 -18.92 -11.30
C GLY A 87 -0.41 -18.66 -9.83
N MET A 88 -0.52 -17.40 -9.38
CA MET A 88 -0.48 -17.06 -7.96
C MET A 88 -1.79 -17.48 -7.25
N ALA A 89 -2.93 -17.31 -7.91
CA ALA A 89 -4.27 -17.54 -7.35
C ALA A 89 -4.58 -18.99 -6.97
N THR A 90 -3.81 -19.98 -7.44
CA THR A 90 -4.11 -21.40 -7.16
C THR A 90 -3.87 -21.79 -5.71
N ASP A 91 -2.94 -21.12 -5.01
CA ASP A 91 -2.58 -21.38 -3.61
C ASP A 91 -2.46 -20.10 -2.74
N THR A 92 -2.84 -18.93 -3.27
CA THR A 92 -2.60 -17.61 -2.63
C THR A 92 -3.90 -16.82 -2.51
N VAL A 93 -4.14 -16.17 -1.37
CA VAL A 93 -5.25 -15.19 -1.24
C VAL A 93 -4.83 -13.90 -1.91
N ILE A 94 -5.60 -13.50 -2.94
CA ILE A 94 -5.39 -12.28 -3.72
C ILE A 94 -6.44 -11.25 -3.32
N ASP A 95 -5.94 -10.12 -2.84
CA ASP A 95 -6.70 -8.92 -2.46
C ASP A 95 -7.64 -9.08 -1.25
N SER A 96 -7.49 -8.12 -0.35
CA SER A 96 -8.31 -7.86 0.80
C SER A 96 -9.77 -7.46 0.48
N ARG A 97 -10.09 -7.10 -0.77
CA ARG A 97 -11.45 -6.78 -1.24
C ARG A 97 -12.04 -7.76 -2.27
N SER A 98 -11.24 -8.64 -2.89
CA SER A 98 -11.66 -9.32 -4.13
C SER A 98 -11.78 -10.84 -4.13
N VAL A 99 -11.60 -11.54 -3.01
CA VAL A 99 -11.96 -12.97 -2.95
C VAL A 99 -12.71 -13.29 -1.67
N HIS A 100 -14.01 -12.99 -1.68
CA HIS A 100 -14.96 -13.54 -0.73
C HIS A 100 -15.11 -15.05 -1.01
N THR A 101 -14.60 -15.91 -0.13
CA THR A 101 -15.47 -16.72 0.77
C THR A 101 -14.79 -17.95 1.40
N SER A 102 -13.82 -18.62 0.76
CA SER A 102 -13.29 -19.88 1.33
C SER A 102 -12.15 -19.66 2.33
N TYR A 103 -11.08 -18.98 1.92
CA TYR A 103 -9.87 -18.85 2.74
C TYR A 103 -9.98 -17.83 3.87
N THR A 104 -10.82 -16.80 3.74
CA THR A 104 -11.07 -15.82 4.82
C THR A 104 -11.55 -16.52 6.08
N ALA A 105 -12.50 -17.46 5.95
CA ALA A 105 -13.01 -18.21 7.09
C ALA A 105 -11.97 -19.15 7.72
N GLU A 106 -11.02 -19.67 6.93
CA GLU A 106 -9.92 -20.50 7.44
C GLU A 106 -8.87 -19.66 8.19
N LEU A 107 -8.49 -18.51 7.63
CA LEU A 107 -7.58 -17.57 8.27
C LEU A 107 -8.18 -17.04 9.59
N GLU A 108 -9.48 -16.70 9.59
CA GLU A 108 -10.19 -16.25 10.80
C GLU A 108 -10.23 -17.31 11.90
N LYS A 109 -10.40 -18.60 11.56
CA LYS A 109 -10.34 -19.71 12.53
C LYS A 109 -8.97 -19.83 13.20
N LEU A 110 -7.90 -19.46 12.49
CA LEU A 110 -6.54 -19.43 13.00
C LEU A 110 -6.19 -18.10 13.70
N GLY A 111 -7.14 -17.17 13.76
CA GLY A 111 -6.93 -15.82 14.31
C GLY A 111 -6.05 -14.92 13.43
N ILE A 112 -5.80 -15.32 12.17
CA ILE A 112 -5.02 -14.55 11.20
C ILE A 112 -5.91 -13.43 10.67
N ILE A 113 -5.38 -12.21 10.70
CA ILE A 113 -6.04 -11.01 10.19
C ILE A 113 -5.35 -10.66 8.87
N PHE A 114 -6.08 -10.67 7.76
CA PHE A 114 -5.60 -10.23 6.46
C PHE A 114 -6.71 -9.44 5.74
N LEU A 115 -6.60 -8.12 5.72
CA LEU A 115 -7.66 -7.23 5.22
C LEU A 115 -7.11 -5.82 4.89
N PRO A 116 -7.90 -4.91 4.28
CA PRO A 116 -7.39 -3.59 3.89
C PRO A 116 -6.98 -2.78 5.12
N PHE A 117 -5.94 -1.96 5.01
CA PHE A 117 -5.49 -1.14 6.14
C PHE A 117 -6.64 -0.26 6.69
N SER A 118 -7.47 0.29 5.81
CA SER A 118 -8.64 1.08 6.22
C SER A 118 -9.63 0.34 7.11
N ASP A 119 -9.80 -0.96 6.88
CA ASP A 119 -10.72 -1.79 7.64
C ASP A 119 -10.07 -2.23 8.96
N ALA A 120 -8.75 -2.44 8.96
CA ALA A 120 -8.00 -2.81 10.17
C ALA A 120 -8.03 -1.69 11.20
N VAL A 121 -7.92 -0.44 10.75
CA VAL A 121 -8.06 0.75 11.59
C VAL A 121 -9.42 0.80 12.31
N LYS A 122 -10.49 0.32 11.67
CA LYS A 122 -11.85 0.31 12.23
C LYS A 122 -12.10 -0.90 13.12
N LYS A 123 -11.68 -2.08 12.68
CA LYS A 123 -11.95 -3.37 13.37
C LYS A 123 -10.97 -3.66 14.49
N TYR A 124 -9.71 -3.25 14.34
CA TYR A 124 -8.60 -3.54 15.26
C TYR A 124 -7.79 -2.27 15.61
N PRO A 125 -8.42 -1.16 16.01
CA PRO A 125 -7.75 0.13 16.21
C PRO A 125 -6.57 0.06 17.18
N GLU A 126 -6.72 -0.65 18.30
CA GLU A 126 -5.67 -0.78 19.31
C GLU A 126 -4.47 -1.57 18.82
N LEU A 127 -4.70 -2.61 18.01
CA LEU A 127 -3.62 -3.41 17.43
C LEU A 127 -2.84 -2.61 16.37
N VAL A 128 -3.55 -1.89 15.50
CA VAL A 128 -2.90 -1.01 14.52
C VAL A 128 -2.11 0.09 15.24
N LYS A 129 -2.73 0.76 16.21
CA LYS A 129 -2.08 1.83 17.00
C LYS A 129 -0.84 1.33 17.75
N LYS A 130 -0.87 0.10 18.24
CA LYS A 130 0.27 -0.53 18.94
C LYS A 130 1.50 -0.68 18.05
N TYR A 131 1.36 -0.80 16.73
CA TYR A 131 2.47 -1.18 15.85
C TYR A 131 2.75 -0.19 14.72
N LEU A 132 1.77 0.61 14.30
CA LEU A 132 1.95 1.61 13.25
C LEU A 132 3.07 2.60 13.61
N GLY A 133 4.02 2.78 12.70
CA GLY A 133 5.12 3.72 12.85
C GLY A 133 6.24 3.28 13.80
N HIS A 134 6.25 2.02 14.24
CA HIS A 134 7.32 1.50 15.11
C HIS A 134 8.63 1.28 14.35
N VAL A 135 8.54 0.78 13.11
CA VAL A 135 9.70 0.46 12.28
C VAL A 135 9.99 1.60 11.29
N VAL A 136 8.93 2.21 10.77
CA VAL A 136 9.01 3.39 9.90
C VAL A 136 8.21 4.53 10.52
N PRO A 137 8.80 5.32 11.43
CA PRO A 137 8.14 6.46 12.04
C PRO A 137 7.58 7.43 11.01
N ALA A 138 6.55 8.18 11.39
CA ALA A 138 5.98 9.23 10.55
C ALA A 138 6.99 10.30 10.11
N THR A 139 8.14 10.40 10.77
CA THR A 139 9.19 11.37 10.46
C THR A 139 10.46 10.72 9.90
N ASP A 140 10.40 9.45 9.46
CA ASP A 140 11.57 8.68 9.06
C ASP A 140 12.37 9.33 7.92
N ASN A 141 11.68 9.73 6.86
CA ASN A 141 12.24 10.44 5.72
C ASN A 141 11.14 11.25 5.02
N PHE A 142 11.54 12.08 4.06
CA PHE A 142 10.62 12.98 3.35
C PHE A 142 9.41 12.24 2.74
N PHE A 143 9.62 11.14 2.01
CA PHE A 143 8.54 10.41 1.35
C PHE A 143 7.74 9.54 2.34
N ALA A 144 8.38 9.04 3.40
CA ALA A 144 7.66 8.34 4.49
C ALA A 144 6.75 9.29 5.27
N ALA A 145 7.16 10.55 5.50
CA ALA A 145 6.33 11.56 6.15
C ALA A 145 5.15 12.00 5.28
N LEU A 146 5.40 12.18 3.97
CA LEU A 146 4.33 12.41 3.00
C LEU A 146 3.34 11.24 3.00
N ASN A 147 3.83 10.00 2.88
CA ASN A 147 3.01 8.79 2.95
C ASN A 147 2.20 8.75 4.26
N ALA A 148 2.82 8.96 5.42
CA ALA A 148 2.14 8.95 6.70
C ALA A 148 1.00 9.98 6.77
N ALA A 149 1.17 11.17 6.18
CA ALA A 149 0.11 12.18 6.12
C ALA A 149 -1.08 11.76 5.25
N VAL A 150 -0.82 11.18 4.07
CA VAL A 150 -1.85 11.05 3.00
C VAL A 150 -2.11 9.63 2.52
N PHE A 151 -1.53 8.59 3.14
CA PHE A 151 -1.75 7.21 2.69
C PHE A 151 -3.24 6.91 2.65
N SER A 152 -3.69 6.45 1.49
CA SER A 152 -5.08 6.15 1.27
C SER A 152 -5.36 4.78 1.86
N ASP A 153 -4.75 3.73 1.32
CA ASP A 153 -5.04 2.37 1.75
C ASP A 153 -3.75 1.57 1.82
N GLY A 154 -3.88 0.27 2.02
CA GLY A 154 -2.79 -0.67 1.94
C GLY A 154 -3.23 -1.97 2.55
N THR A 155 -2.30 -2.71 3.13
CA THR A 155 -2.59 -4.04 3.66
C THR A 155 -2.23 -4.14 5.13
N PHE A 156 -3.11 -4.73 5.91
CA PHE A 156 -2.83 -5.12 7.29
C PHE A 156 -2.79 -6.64 7.40
N VAL A 157 -1.69 -7.16 7.93
CA VAL A 157 -1.52 -8.58 8.24
C VAL A 157 -1.14 -8.72 9.71
N TYR A 158 -1.86 -9.56 10.44
CA TYR A 158 -1.46 -10.02 11.77
C TYR A 158 -1.59 -11.54 11.86
N VAL A 159 -0.53 -12.20 12.31
CA VAL A 159 -0.51 -13.64 12.59
C VAL A 159 -0.26 -13.86 14.08
N PRO A 160 -1.18 -14.54 14.79
CA PRO A 160 -1.12 -14.69 16.24
C PRO A 160 0.02 -15.63 16.69
N PRO A 161 0.32 -15.66 18.01
CA PRO A 161 1.43 -16.45 18.54
C PRO A 161 1.35 -17.93 18.16
N HIS A 162 2.49 -18.51 17.80
CA HIS A 162 2.67 -19.92 17.46
C HIS A 162 1.79 -20.42 16.30
N THR A 163 1.32 -19.50 15.46
CA THR A 163 0.48 -19.83 14.31
C THR A 163 1.29 -19.76 13.01
N LYS A 164 1.18 -20.82 12.21
CA LYS A 164 1.69 -20.85 10.84
C LYS A 164 0.55 -20.52 9.87
N CYS A 165 0.75 -19.49 9.06
CA CYS A 165 -0.18 -19.18 7.96
C CYS A 165 -0.19 -20.37 6.98
N PRO A 166 -1.37 -20.96 6.69
CA PRO A 166 -1.47 -22.19 5.92
C PRO A 166 -1.21 -21.99 4.42
N ILE A 167 -1.20 -20.74 3.97
CA ILE A 167 -1.11 -20.31 2.57
C ILE A 167 -0.20 -19.09 2.45
N ASP A 168 0.29 -18.84 1.24
CA ASP A 168 0.96 -17.59 0.92
C ASP A 168 -0.09 -16.47 0.82
N LEU A 169 0.19 -15.31 1.40
CA LEU A 169 -0.68 -14.12 1.31
C LEU A 169 -0.17 -13.23 0.18
N ALA A 170 -1.08 -12.65 -0.63
CA ALA A 170 -0.68 -11.66 -1.62
C ALA A 170 -1.62 -10.46 -1.72
N SER A 171 -1.02 -9.28 -1.79
CA SER A 171 -1.70 -8.05 -2.18
C SER A 171 -1.30 -7.69 -3.60
N TYR A 172 -2.28 -7.44 -4.46
CA TYR A 172 -2.03 -6.90 -5.79
C TYR A 172 -2.67 -5.53 -5.92
N PHE A 173 -1.84 -4.50 -6.17
CA PHE A 173 -2.29 -3.14 -6.36
C PHE A 173 -2.17 -2.73 -7.82
N ARG A 174 -3.26 -2.20 -8.39
CA ARG A 174 -3.28 -1.66 -9.75
C ARG A 174 -3.69 -0.19 -9.75
N ILE A 175 -2.92 0.63 -10.45
CA ILE A 175 -3.19 2.06 -10.62
C ILE A 175 -4.26 2.25 -11.69
N GLU A 176 -5.48 2.63 -11.30
CA GLU A 176 -6.58 2.80 -12.26
C GLU A 176 -6.70 4.23 -12.83
N THR A 177 -6.47 5.26 -12.01
CA THR A 177 -6.84 6.64 -12.37
C THR A 177 -5.63 7.54 -12.64
N ALA A 178 -5.72 8.38 -13.67
CA ALA A 178 -4.68 9.32 -14.04
C ALA A 178 -4.53 10.46 -13.01
N LYS A 179 -3.29 10.93 -12.78
CA LYS A 179 -2.90 12.03 -11.85
C LYS A 179 -3.00 11.70 -10.35
N ILE A 180 -3.08 10.43 -9.98
CA ILE A 180 -3.06 10.00 -8.57
C ILE A 180 -1.62 9.85 -8.09
N GLY A 181 -1.34 10.41 -6.91
CA GLY A 181 -0.20 9.94 -6.11
C GLY A 181 -0.62 8.66 -5.39
N GLN A 182 0.05 7.55 -5.64
CA GLN A 182 -0.24 6.29 -4.96
C GLN A 182 0.51 6.29 -3.64
N PHE A 183 -0.24 6.45 -2.55
CA PHE A 183 0.27 6.38 -1.19
C PHE A 183 -0.31 5.14 -0.52
N GLU A 184 0.48 4.08 -0.46
CA GLU A 184 0.11 2.82 0.16
C GLU A 184 0.91 2.56 1.43
N ARG A 185 0.26 1.96 2.43
CA ARG A 185 0.94 1.56 3.67
C ARG A 185 0.57 0.15 4.09
N THR A 186 1.58 -0.71 4.11
CA THR A 186 1.46 -2.12 4.50
C THR A 186 2.06 -2.33 5.88
N LEU A 187 1.31 -2.96 6.78
CA LEU A 187 1.74 -3.29 8.13
C LEU A 187 1.56 -4.80 8.36
N ILE A 188 2.67 -5.51 8.54
CA ILE A 188 2.73 -6.95 8.72
C ILE A 188 3.29 -7.24 10.10
N ILE A 189 2.52 -7.96 10.92
CA ILE A 189 2.90 -8.34 12.28
C ILE A 189 2.85 -9.86 12.40
N ALA A 190 3.98 -10.48 12.70
CA ALA A 190 4.08 -11.88 13.08
C ALA A 190 4.38 -11.92 14.58
N ASP A 191 3.41 -12.37 15.38
CA ASP A 191 3.58 -12.49 16.83
C ASP A 191 4.53 -13.65 17.19
N CYS A 192 4.81 -13.86 18.47
CA CYS A 192 5.83 -14.80 18.94
C CYS A 192 5.66 -16.20 18.34
N GLY A 193 6.68 -16.73 17.66
CA GLY A 193 6.65 -18.04 17.00
C GLY A 193 5.72 -18.14 15.79
N ALA A 194 5.20 -17.02 15.26
CA ALA A 194 4.34 -17.02 14.09
C ALA A 194 5.14 -17.17 12.79
N GLU A 195 4.58 -17.86 11.80
CA GLU A 195 5.19 -17.98 10.46
C GLU A 195 4.23 -17.51 9.37
N LEU A 196 4.71 -16.66 8.45
CA LEU A 196 3.97 -16.32 7.24
C LEU A 196 4.86 -16.03 6.04
N SER A 197 4.20 -16.02 4.89
CA SER A 197 4.77 -15.65 3.61
C SER A 197 3.82 -14.65 2.94
N TYR A 198 4.39 -13.52 2.52
CA TYR A 198 3.65 -12.39 1.98
C TYR A 198 4.31 -11.90 0.69
N MET A 199 3.51 -11.72 -0.35
CA MET A 199 3.94 -11.17 -1.64
C MET A 199 3.16 -9.91 -1.99
N GLU A 200 3.88 -8.86 -2.35
CA GLU A 200 3.30 -7.62 -2.86
C GLU A 200 3.59 -7.50 -4.36
N GLY A 201 2.54 -7.35 -5.16
CA GLY A 201 2.63 -7.09 -6.60
C GLY A 201 2.07 -5.72 -6.95
N CYS A 202 2.81 -4.92 -7.73
CA CYS A 202 2.32 -3.65 -8.26
C CYS A 202 2.59 -3.55 -9.76
N SER A 203 1.58 -3.13 -10.53
CA SER A 203 1.76 -2.78 -11.95
C SER A 203 1.06 -1.47 -12.32
N ALA A 204 1.66 -0.75 -13.24
CA ALA A 204 1.18 0.55 -13.70
C ALA A 204 0.81 0.53 -15.19
N PRO A 205 -0.36 1.09 -15.58
CA PRO A 205 -0.66 1.34 -16.97
C PRO A 205 0.29 2.42 -17.53
N ARG A 206 0.55 2.36 -18.84
CA ARG A 206 1.31 3.41 -19.54
C ARG A 206 0.51 4.71 -19.51
N ARG A 207 1.11 5.78 -18.99
CA ARG A 207 0.53 7.12 -18.94
C ARG A 207 1.52 8.16 -19.46
N PRO A 208 1.03 9.26 -20.06
CA PRO A 208 1.89 10.30 -20.63
C PRO A 208 2.56 11.18 -19.56
N ASN A 209 1.97 11.30 -18.37
CA ASN A 209 2.50 12.10 -17.28
C ASN A 209 3.19 11.22 -16.23
N HIS A 210 4.20 11.76 -15.55
CA HIS A 210 4.83 11.09 -14.41
C HIS A 210 3.79 10.84 -13.32
N GLN A 211 3.86 9.67 -12.70
CA GLN A 211 3.05 9.28 -11.55
C GLN A 211 3.96 9.10 -10.35
N LEU A 212 3.51 9.56 -9.18
CA LEU A 212 4.23 9.37 -7.92
C LEU A 212 3.70 8.11 -7.24
N HIS A 213 4.60 7.18 -6.94
CA HIS A 213 4.33 6.06 -6.05
C HIS A 213 5.19 6.21 -4.80
N SER A 214 4.54 6.30 -3.65
CA SER A 214 5.18 6.44 -2.34
C SER A 214 4.62 5.40 -1.39
N GLY A 215 5.22 4.21 -1.38
CA GLY A 215 4.81 3.08 -0.55
C GLY A 215 5.62 2.95 0.74
N VAL A 216 4.97 2.56 1.83
CA VAL A 216 5.63 2.21 3.09
C VAL A 216 5.26 0.81 3.52
N VAL A 217 6.24 -0.01 3.87
CA VAL A 217 6.05 -1.36 4.40
C VAL A 217 6.76 -1.48 5.74
N GLU A 218 5.99 -1.80 6.77
CA GLU A 218 6.46 -2.13 8.10
C GLU A 218 6.26 -3.63 8.35
N ILE A 219 7.34 -4.34 8.61
CA ILE A 219 7.31 -5.76 8.98
C ILE A 219 7.80 -5.86 10.43
N ILE A 220 7.05 -6.57 11.27
CA ILE A 220 7.36 -6.75 12.68
C ILE A 220 7.31 -8.23 12.96
N ALA A 221 8.48 -8.85 13.09
CA ALA A 221 8.63 -10.23 13.54
C ALA A 221 9.00 -10.22 15.02
N LEU A 222 8.11 -10.73 15.88
CA LEU A 222 8.41 -10.90 17.31
C LEU A 222 9.27 -12.16 17.53
N ASP A 223 9.55 -12.48 18.80
CA ASP A 223 10.44 -13.56 19.19
C ASP A 223 10.09 -14.88 18.48
N ASP A 224 11.10 -15.55 17.91
CA ASP A 224 10.97 -16.80 17.15
C ASP A 224 10.01 -16.77 15.93
N ALA A 225 9.50 -15.60 15.54
CA ALA A 225 8.64 -15.44 14.37
C ALA A 225 9.45 -15.45 13.06
N ARG A 226 8.81 -15.83 11.95
CA ARG A 226 9.41 -15.87 10.62
C ARG A 226 8.48 -15.24 9.59
N VAL A 227 9.00 -14.22 8.90
CA VAL A 227 8.28 -13.55 7.80
C VAL A 227 9.07 -13.73 6.52
N LYS A 228 8.47 -14.38 5.51
CA LYS A 228 8.99 -14.37 4.14
C LYS A 228 8.28 -13.24 3.38
N TYR A 229 9.00 -12.18 3.06
CA TYR A 229 8.46 -11.06 2.31
C TYR A 229 9.06 -11.02 0.91
N ALA A 230 8.20 -10.92 -0.11
CA ALA A 230 8.60 -10.76 -1.50
C ALA A 230 7.88 -9.56 -2.12
N THR A 231 8.57 -8.85 -3.03
CA THR A 231 7.93 -7.83 -3.86
C THR A 231 8.24 -8.08 -5.33
N VAL A 232 7.22 -7.99 -6.17
CA VAL A 232 7.35 -7.98 -7.62
C VAL A 232 6.80 -6.66 -8.15
N GLN A 233 7.67 -5.80 -8.67
CA GLN A 233 7.29 -4.50 -9.22
C GLN A 233 7.62 -4.42 -10.70
N ASN A 234 6.60 -4.21 -11.53
CA ASN A 234 6.77 -4.01 -12.97
C ASN A 234 6.26 -2.62 -13.35
N TRP A 235 7.15 -1.63 -13.27
CA TRP A 235 6.80 -0.24 -13.52
C TRP A 235 7.04 0.18 -14.97
N TYR A 236 6.17 1.05 -15.46
CA TYR A 236 6.42 1.75 -16.71
C TYR A 236 7.55 2.77 -16.50
N ALA A 237 8.67 2.59 -17.19
CA ALA A 237 9.86 3.46 -17.07
C ALA A 237 9.71 4.83 -17.79
N GLY A 238 8.58 5.08 -18.45
CA GLY A 238 8.39 6.24 -19.33
C GLY A 238 8.88 6.00 -20.76
N THR A 239 8.58 6.94 -21.65
CA THR A 239 9.07 6.93 -23.03
C THR A 239 10.28 7.86 -23.14
N PRO A 240 11.42 7.39 -23.69
CA PRO A 240 12.53 8.28 -24.02
C PRO A 240 12.11 9.34 -25.05
N ALA A 241 12.23 10.62 -24.70
CA ALA A 241 12.02 11.74 -25.61
C ALA A 241 12.92 12.92 -25.20
N HIS A 242 13.62 13.52 -26.16
CA HIS A 242 14.49 14.69 -25.94
C HIS A 242 15.55 14.50 -24.83
N GLY A 243 16.13 13.30 -24.71
CA GLY A 243 17.15 13.00 -23.70
C GLY A 243 16.63 12.85 -22.26
N LYS A 244 15.30 12.80 -22.08
CA LYS A 244 14.63 12.53 -20.80
C LYS A 244 13.57 11.45 -20.98
N ASN A 245 13.10 10.86 -19.89
CA ASN A 245 11.90 10.03 -19.92
C ASN A 245 10.66 10.91 -19.73
N VAL A 246 9.65 10.70 -20.58
CA VAL A 246 8.33 11.32 -20.47
C VAL A 246 7.35 10.29 -19.95
N GLY A 247 6.65 10.63 -18.87
CA GLY A 247 5.80 9.69 -18.15
C GLY A 247 6.60 8.69 -17.33
N GLY A 248 5.92 7.63 -16.88
CA GLY A 248 6.52 6.63 -16.02
C GLY A 248 6.32 6.90 -14.52
N ILE A 249 6.86 6.04 -13.68
CA ILE A 249 6.62 6.05 -12.22
C ILE A 249 7.87 6.52 -11.49
N LEU A 250 7.71 7.57 -10.67
CA LEU A 250 8.66 7.92 -9.63
C LEU A 250 8.35 7.08 -8.40
N ASN A 251 9.19 6.08 -8.14
CA ASN A 251 8.97 5.05 -7.12
C ASN A 251 9.82 5.30 -5.88
N PHE A 252 9.25 5.92 -4.84
CA PHE A 252 9.91 6.22 -3.58
C PHE A 252 9.32 5.36 -2.46
N VAL A 253 9.94 4.20 -2.21
CA VAL A 253 9.43 3.24 -1.22
C VAL A 253 10.33 3.12 -0.01
N THR A 254 9.74 2.98 1.17
CA THR A 254 10.45 2.63 2.40
C THR A 254 9.93 1.28 2.89
N LYS A 255 10.77 0.24 2.86
CA LYS A 255 10.41 -1.10 3.32
C LYS A 255 11.40 -1.55 4.38
N ARG A 256 10.92 -1.86 5.58
CA ARG A 256 11.77 -2.25 6.72
C ARG A 256 11.11 -3.34 7.54
N GLY A 257 11.94 -4.21 8.12
CA GLY A 257 11.55 -5.32 8.98
C GLY A 257 12.58 -5.60 10.05
#